data_AF-A0A1Q8EPW1-F1
#
_entry.id   AF-A0A1Q8EPW1-F1
#
_cell.length_a   1.000
_cell.length_b   1.000
_cell.length_c   1.000
_cell.angle_alpha   90.00
_cell.angle_beta   90.00
_cell.angle_gamma   90.00
#
_symmetry.space_group_name_H-M   'P 1'
#
loop_
_entity.id
_entity.type
_entity.pdbx_description
1 polymer ?
#
loop_
_entity_poly.entity_id
_entity_poly.type
_entity_poly.pdbx_seq_one_letter_code
_entity_poly.pdbx_strand_id
1 'polypeptide(L)'
;MNAIDLLLADHKRVRNLLTQLSESTERGIKKRTDLVNKLEAELAVHTRLEEQILYPAFKKAGGKAQQVMYHEAKEEHRTVDSLVLPDLKDTDPSTAEFSGRAKVVKELLEHHIEEEEREMFPQARKLLGKAALEQLGAEMDELKSEYKKAMSASHLAA
;
A
#
# COMPACT_ATOMS: atom_id res chain seq x y z
N MET A 1 -18.97 -0.72 1.64
CA MET A 1 -17.87 0.25 1.87
C MET A 1 -17.51 0.81 0.52
N ASN A 2 -17.23 2.11 0.36
CA ASN A 2 -16.77 2.63 -0.94
C ASN A 2 -15.25 2.41 -1.10
N ALA A 3 -14.73 2.58 -2.32
CA ALA A 3 -13.32 2.39 -2.64
C ALA A 3 -12.37 3.14 -1.68
N ILE A 4 -12.64 4.41 -1.39
CA ILE A 4 -11.77 5.22 -0.54
C ILE A 4 -11.81 4.75 0.91
N ASP A 5 -12.98 4.37 1.41
CA ASP A 5 -13.10 3.86 2.79
C ASP A 5 -12.32 2.54 2.98
N LEU A 6 -12.25 1.72 1.92
CA LEU A 6 -11.45 0.50 1.89
C LEU A 6 -9.96 0.81 1.95
N LEU A 7 -9.47 1.74 1.12
CA LEU A 7 -8.06 2.13 1.07
C LEU A 7 -7.62 2.82 2.36
N LEU A 8 -8.45 3.69 2.95
CA LEU A 8 -8.19 4.28 4.27
C LEU A 8 -8.03 3.20 5.36
N ALA A 9 -8.79 2.10 5.27
CA ALA A 9 -8.63 0.97 6.17
C ALA A 9 -7.31 0.21 5.92
N ASP A 10 -6.87 0.08 4.67
CA ASP A 10 -5.55 -0.46 4.31
C ASP A 10 -4.42 0.45 4.85
N HIS A 11 -4.48 1.77 4.62
CA HIS A 11 -3.52 2.74 5.15
C HIS A 11 -3.35 2.64 6.65
N LYS A 12 -4.46 2.50 7.39
CA LYS A 12 -4.41 2.32 8.85
C LYS A 12 -3.66 1.04 9.24
N ARG A 13 -3.85 -0.06 8.51
CA ARG A 13 -3.10 -1.31 8.73
C ARG A 13 -1.63 -1.13 8.43
N VAL A 14 -1.29 -0.54 7.29
CA VAL A 14 0.09 -0.27 6.86
C VAL A 14 0.82 0.60 7.88
N ARG A 15 0.26 1.76 8.27
CA ARG A 15 0.84 2.63 9.30
C ARG A 15 1.07 1.92 10.64
N ASN A 16 0.16 1.05 11.04
CA ASN A 16 0.32 0.26 12.26
C ASN A 16 1.47 -0.76 12.15
N LEU A 17 1.63 -1.42 11.00
CA LEU A 17 2.77 -2.33 10.75
C LEU A 17 4.09 -1.56 10.75
N LEU A 18 4.15 -0.42 10.06
CA LEU A 18 5.33 0.46 10.01
C LEU A 18 5.71 0.98 11.40
N THR A 19 4.72 1.38 12.21
CA THR A 19 4.95 1.82 13.59
C THR A 19 5.57 0.69 14.41
N GLN A 20 4.95 -0.49 14.42
CA GLN A 20 5.48 -1.66 15.13
C GLN A 20 6.87 -2.09 14.66
N LEU A 21 7.17 -1.94 13.37
CA LEU A 21 8.47 -2.24 12.80
C LEU A 21 9.52 -1.22 13.26
N SER A 22 9.20 0.08 13.19
CA SER A 22 10.09 1.18 13.60
C SER A 22 10.39 1.18 15.10
N GLU A 23 9.45 0.73 15.94
CA GLU A 23 9.60 0.63 17.40
C GLU A 23 10.20 -0.71 17.85
N SER A 24 10.50 -1.63 16.92
CA SER A 24 11.09 -2.92 17.26
C SER A 24 12.58 -2.81 17.61
N THR A 25 13.09 -3.73 18.43
CA THR A 25 14.51 -3.78 18.81
C THR A 25 15.25 -4.90 18.08
N GLU A 26 16.58 -4.84 18.03
CA GLU A 26 17.44 -5.83 17.35
C GLU A 26 17.26 -7.25 17.91
N ARG A 27 16.81 -7.37 19.18
CA ARG A 27 16.50 -8.65 19.81
C ARG A 27 15.21 -9.29 19.27
N GLY A 28 14.36 -8.52 18.61
CA GLY A 28 13.06 -8.92 18.09
C GLY A 28 13.10 -9.55 16.70
N ILE A 29 14.14 -10.32 16.35
CA ILE A 29 14.40 -10.83 14.99
C ILE A 29 13.14 -11.45 14.37
N LYS A 30 12.52 -12.43 15.05
CA LYS A 30 11.29 -13.07 14.55
C LYS A 30 10.17 -12.07 14.32
N LYS A 31 9.95 -11.14 15.26
CA LYS A 31 8.92 -10.09 15.14
C LYS A 31 9.19 -9.19 13.93
N ARG A 32 10.45 -8.78 13.71
CA ARG A 32 10.86 -7.95 12.57
C ARG A 32 10.59 -8.66 11.24
N THR A 33 11.02 -9.91 11.11
CA THR A 33 10.74 -10.73 9.91
C THR A 33 9.23 -10.89 9.67
N ASP A 34 8.46 -11.23 10.70
CA ASP A 34 7.01 -11.40 10.59
C ASP A 34 6.31 -10.09 10.18
N LEU A 35 6.77 -8.94 10.68
CA LEU A 35 6.22 -7.63 10.33
C LEU A 35 6.53 -7.25 8.88
N VAL A 36 7.76 -7.49 8.40
CA VAL A 36 8.13 -7.22 6.99
C VAL A 36 7.31 -8.08 6.04
N ASN A 37 7.16 -9.38 6.33
CA ASN A 37 6.35 -10.28 5.51
C ASN A 37 4.87 -9.85 5.47
N LYS A 38 4.33 -9.39 6.60
CA LYS A 38 2.96 -8.86 6.65
C LYS A 38 2.84 -7.54 5.88
N LEU A 39 3.81 -6.63 6.03
CA LEU A 39 3.83 -5.37 5.31
C LEU A 39 3.82 -5.62 3.79
N GLU A 40 4.73 -6.47 3.30
CA GLU A 40 4.79 -6.84 1.89
C GLU A 40 3.45 -7.42 1.39
N ALA A 41 2.84 -8.33 2.15
CA ALA A 41 1.56 -8.92 1.76
C ALA A 41 0.41 -7.89 1.71
N GLU A 42 0.36 -6.95 2.66
CA GLU A 42 -0.64 -5.88 2.65
C GLU A 42 -0.41 -4.91 1.49
N LEU A 43 0.85 -4.48 1.25
CA LEU A 43 1.20 -3.60 0.13
C LEU A 43 0.87 -4.24 -1.22
N ALA A 44 1.23 -5.51 -1.42
CA ALA A 44 0.98 -6.22 -2.67
C ALA A 44 -0.51 -6.29 -3.04
N VAL A 45 -1.41 -6.32 -2.04
CA VAL A 45 -2.85 -6.25 -2.27
C VAL A 45 -3.27 -4.81 -2.53
N HIS A 46 -2.86 -3.90 -1.65
CA HIS A 46 -3.26 -2.50 -1.64
C HIS A 46 -2.93 -1.79 -2.97
N THR A 47 -1.68 -1.86 -3.41
CA THR A 47 -1.21 -1.19 -4.64
C THR A 47 -1.91 -1.75 -5.88
N ARG A 48 -2.29 -3.04 -5.88
CA ARG A 48 -3.10 -3.62 -6.97
C ARG A 48 -4.49 -3.03 -7.04
N LEU A 49 -5.15 -2.79 -5.90
CA LEU A 49 -6.48 -2.18 -5.87
C LEU A 49 -6.42 -0.78 -6.46
N GLU A 50 -5.43 0.02 -6.05
CA GLU A 50 -5.20 1.35 -6.58
C GLU A 50 -4.92 1.32 -8.08
N GLU A 51 -3.87 0.61 -8.50
CA GLU A 51 -3.39 0.66 -9.87
C GLU A 51 -4.33 0.04 -10.90
N GLN A 52 -5.14 -0.94 -10.50
CA GLN A 52 -6.08 -1.60 -11.41
C GLN A 52 -7.47 -0.95 -11.41
N ILE A 53 -7.88 -0.31 -10.31
CA ILE A 53 -9.27 0.15 -10.13
C ILE A 53 -9.35 1.66 -9.88
N LEU A 54 -8.82 2.16 -8.76
CA LEU A 54 -9.02 3.57 -8.40
C LEU A 54 -8.25 4.52 -9.31
N TYR A 55 -6.96 4.28 -9.52
CA TYR A 55 -6.07 5.16 -10.28
C TYR A 55 -6.51 5.32 -11.74
N PRO A 56 -6.88 4.27 -12.50
CA PRO A 56 -7.43 4.43 -13.84
C PRO A 56 -8.73 5.25 -13.86
N ALA A 57 -9.63 5.01 -12.91
CA ALA A 57 -10.88 5.77 -12.81
C ALA A 57 -10.63 7.25 -12.50
N PHE A 58 -9.75 7.54 -11.54
CA PHE A 58 -9.33 8.89 -11.17
C PHE A 58 -8.67 9.62 -12.34
N LYS A 59 -7.72 8.98 -13.02
CA LYS A 59 -7.05 9.52 -14.21
C LYS A 59 -8.04 9.86 -15.32
N LYS A 60 -9.01 8.98 -15.56
CA LYS A 60 -10.03 9.15 -16.61
C LYS A 60 -11.03 10.27 -16.29
N ALA A 61 -11.37 10.46 -15.02
CA ALA A 61 -12.31 11.48 -14.59
C ALA A 61 -11.68 12.89 -14.49
N GLY A 62 -10.35 12.97 -14.39
CA GLY A 62 -9.60 14.21 -14.25
C GLY A 62 -8.95 14.75 -15.53
N GLY A 63 -8.16 15.80 -15.37
CA GLY A 63 -7.36 16.44 -16.42
C GLY A 63 -5.86 16.21 -16.23
N LYS A 64 -5.03 17.10 -16.79
CA LYS A 64 -3.56 17.00 -16.74
C LYS A 64 -3.01 16.86 -15.31
N ALA A 65 -3.57 17.59 -14.35
CA ALA A 65 -3.12 17.53 -12.96
C ALA A 65 -3.31 16.12 -12.35
N GLN A 66 -4.48 15.51 -12.54
CA GLN A 66 -4.74 14.15 -12.06
C GLN A 66 -3.92 13.10 -12.80
N GLN A 67 -3.57 13.34 -14.07
CA GLN A 67 -2.64 12.48 -14.78
C GLN A 67 -1.23 12.54 -14.19
N VAL A 68 -0.76 13.72 -13.75
CA VAL A 68 0.53 13.85 -13.06
C VAL A 68 0.49 13.10 -11.72
N MET A 69 -0.51 13.35 -10.89
CA MET A 69 -0.68 12.65 -9.60
C MET A 69 -0.76 11.12 -9.78
N TYR A 70 -1.46 10.65 -10.81
CA TYR A 70 -1.51 9.23 -11.17
C TYR A 70 -0.10 8.67 -11.46
N HIS A 71 0.71 9.39 -12.22
CA HIS A 71 2.04 8.91 -12.61
C HIS A 71 3.04 9.00 -11.45
N GLU A 72 2.92 10.02 -10.60
CA GLU A 72 3.69 10.19 -9.38
C GLU A 72 3.44 9.05 -8.38
N ALA A 73 2.18 8.82 -8.00
CA ALA A 73 1.80 7.75 -7.09
C ALA A 73 2.31 6.36 -7.55
N LYS A 74 2.24 6.09 -8.87
CA LYS A 74 2.78 4.85 -9.45
C LYS A 74 4.31 4.72 -9.34
N GLU A 75 5.04 5.83 -9.46
CA GLU A 75 6.49 5.80 -9.28
C GLU A 75 6.90 5.68 -7.81
N GLU A 76 6.10 6.21 -6.89
CA GLU A 76 6.29 5.97 -5.46
C GLU A 76 6.08 4.50 -5.10
N HIS A 77 5.01 3.85 -5.61
CA HIS A 77 4.82 2.40 -5.50
C HIS A 77 6.03 1.63 -6.03
N ARG A 78 6.46 1.93 -7.26
CA ARG A 78 7.62 1.28 -7.88
C ARG A 78 8.88 1.45 -7.04
N THR A 79 9.08 2.65 -6.48
CA THR A 79 10.24 2.95 -5.64
C THR A 79 10.27 2.06 -4.40
N VAL A 80 9.14 1.93 -3.69
CA VAL A 80 9.07 1.04 -2.53
C VAL A 80 9.20 -0.43 -2.95
N ASP A 81 8.39 -0.88 -3.90
CA ASP A 81 8.30 -2.30 -4.27
C ASP A 81 9.57 -2.84 -4.93
N SER A 82 10.22 -2.04 -5.77
CA SER A 82 11.36 -2.51 -6.58
C SER A 82 12.72 -2.15 -6.00
N LEU A 83 12.81 -1.11 -5.16
CA LEU A 83 14.09 -0.60 -4.69
C LEU A 83 14.24 -0.77 -3.18
N VAL A 84 13.28 -0.31 -2.39
CA VAL A 84 13.49 -0.16 -0.93
C VAL A 84 13.05 -1.39 -0.13
N LEU A 85 11.91 -1.99 -0.47
CA LEU A 85 11.40 -3.16 0.24
C LEU A 85 12.26 -4.42 0.03
N PRO A 86 12.76 -4.73 -1.19
CA PRO A 86 13.67 -5.86 -1.38
C PRO A 86 14.95 -5.70 -0.55
N ASP A 87 15.51 -4.50 -0.54
CA ASP A 87 16.66 -4.14 0.28
C ASP A 87 16.42 -4.36 1.77
N LEU A 88 15.25 -3.97 2.29
CA LEU A 88 14.91 -4.23 3.69
C LEU A 88 14.80 -5.74 3.98
N LYS A 89 14.22 -6.51 3.06
CA LYS A 89 14.03 -7.96 3.20
C LYS A 89 15.35 -8.73 3.22
N ASP A 90 16.32 -8.29 2.43
CA ASP A 90 17.62 -8.94 2.31
C ASP A 90 18.59 -8.56 3.44
N THR A 91 18.20 -7.62 4.31
CA THR A 91 19.02 -7.15 5.43
C THR A 91 18.81 -8.00 6.68
N ASP A 92 19.89 -8.35 7.39
CA ASP A 92 19.81 -9.08 8.66
C ASP A 92 19.00 -8.28 9.71
N PRO A 93 17.85 -8.80 10.18
CA PRO A 93 16.98 -8.10 11.12
C PRO A 93 17.59 -7.83 12.51
N SER A 94 18.74 -8.43 12.83
CA SER A 94 19.47 -8.20 14.09
C SER A 94 20.40 -6.97 14.05
N THR A 95 20.46 -6.26 12.92
CA THR A 95 21.41 -5.17 12.71
C THR A 95 20.79 -3.77 12.85
N ALA A 96 21.65 -2.77 13.08
CA ALA A 96 21.26 -1.36 13.02
C ALA A 96 20.94 -0.89 11.59
N GLU A 97 21.55 -1.53 10.57
CA GLU A 97 21.24 -1.27 9.16
C GLU A 97 19.76 -1.56 8.86
N PHE A 98 19.22 -2.68 9.36
CA PHE A 98 17.80 -3.00 9.24
C PHE A 98 16.92 -1.90 9.82
N SER A 99 17.26 -1.41 11.02
CA SER A 99 16.52 -0.30 11.66
C SER A 99 16.53 0.96 10.79
N GLY A 100 17.67 1.26 10.17
CA GLY A 100 17.81 2.39 9.23
C GLY A 100 16.93 2.21 7.98
N ARG A 101 17.00 1.06 7.31
CA ARG A 101 16.18 0.75 6.12
C ARG A 101 14.68 0.75 6.45
N ALA A 102 14.28 0.16 7.58
CA ALA A 102 12.90 0.15 8.03
C ALA A 102 12.34 1.56 8.26
N LYS A 103 13.18 2.49 8.76
CA LYS A 103 12.82 3.90 8.90
C LYS A 103 12.58 4.56 7.54
N VAL A 104 13.44 4.32 6.55
CA VAL A 104 13.26 4.87 5.19
C VAL A 104 11.98 4.33 4.53
N VAL A 105 11.71 3.03 4.64
CA VAL A 105 10.44 2.43 4.14
C VAL A 105 9.24 3.12 4.77
N LYS A 106 9.28 3.36 6.09
CA LYS A 106 8.21 4.06 6.80
C LYS A 106 8.01 5.48 6.28
N GLU A 107 9.08 6.26 6.15
CA GLU A 107 8.99 7.65 5.68
C GLU A 107 8.40 7.77 4.27
N LEU A 108 8.83 6.90 3.35
CA LEU A 108 8.32 6.88 1.97
C LEU A 108 6.83 6.50 1.91
N LEU A 109 6.42 5.45 2.63
CA LEU A 109 5.03 5.01 2.64
C LEU A 109 4.12 6.00 3.38
N GLU A 110 4.56 6.60 4.49
CA GLU A 110 3.77 7.61 5.19
C GLU A 110 3.60 8.87 4.33
N HIS A 111 4.63 9.29 3.61
CA HIS A 111 4.54 10.40 2.65
C HIS A 111 3.49 10.12 1.57
N HIS A 112 3.64 9.01 0.85
CA HIS A 112 2.70 8.58 -0.19
C HIS A 112 1.25 8.56 0.31
N ILE A 113 1.02 7.88 1.44
CA ILE A 113 -0.30 7.78 2.07
C ILE A 113 -0.85 9.17 2.43
N GLU A 114 -0.02 10.10 2.91
CA GLU A 114 -0.46 11.46 3.24
C GLU A 114 -0.90 12.24 1.99
N GLU A 115 -0.17 12.13 0.88
CA GLU A 115 -0.52 12.77 -0.39
C GLU A 115 -1.85 12.23 -0.93
N GLU A 116 -2.04 10.91 -0.90
CA GLU A 116 -3.30 10.32 -1.31
C GLU A 116 -4.47 10.80 -0.46
N GLU A 117 -4.35 10.73 0.86
CA GLU A 117 -5.44 11.07 1.78
C GLU A 117 -5.78 12.57 1.77
N ARG A 118 -4.78 13.44 1.61
CA ARG A 118 -4.96 14.90 1.63
C ARG A 118 -5.26 15.50 0.27
N GLU A 119 -4.78 14.89 -0.80
CA GLU A 119 -4.88 15.48 -2.14
C GLU A 119 -5.70 14.61 -3.09
N MET A 120 -5.31 13.35 -3.29
CA MET A 120 -5.92 12.49 -4.31
C MET A 120 -7.37 12.12 -3.96
N PHE A 121 -7.60 11.60 -2.76
CA PHE A 121 -8.91 11.10 -2.34
C PHE A 121 -9.98 12.19 -2.28
N PRO A 122 -9.72 13.41 -1.75
CA PRO A 122 -10.69 14.50 -1.83
C PRO A 122 -11.05 14.88 -3.28
N GLN A 123 -10.09 14.82 -4.20
CA GLN A 123 -10.35 15.06 -5.62
C GLN A 123 -11.14 13.90 -6.25
N ALA A 124 -10.79 12.66 -5.94
CA ALA A 124 -11.52 11.47 -6.40
C ALA A 124 -12.99 11.51 -5.94
N ARG A 125 -13.27 11.92 -4.69
CA ARG A 125 -14.63 12.12 -4.18
C ARG A 125 -15.42 13.14 -5.02
N LYS A 126 -14.78 14.24 -5.42
CA LYS A 126 -15.41 15.29 -6.24
C LYS A 126 -15.63 14.85 -7.69
N LEU A 127 -14.65 14.18 -8.29
CA LEU A 127 -14.65 13.83 -9.71
C LEU A 127 -15.53 12.61 -10.01
N LEU A 128 -15.49 11.57 -9.17
CA LEU A 128 -16.21 10.32 -9.39
C LEU A 128 -17.61 10.33 -8.78
N GLY A 129 -17.79 11.05 -7.66
CA GLY A 129 -19.04 11.06 -6.91
C GLY A 129 -19.33 9.74 -6.19
N LYS A 130 -20.40 9.74 -5.41
CA LYS A 130 -20.72 8.64 -4.48
C LYS A 130 -20.98 7.30 -5.19
N ALA A 131 -21.84 7.30 -6.21
CA ALA A 131 -22.27 6.06 -6.87
C ALA A 131 -21.10 5.32 -7.55
N ALA A 132 -20.22 6.06 -8.23
CA ALA A 132 -19.04 5.46 -8.86
C ALA A 132 -18.06 4.90 -7.82
N LEU A 133 -17.83 5.62 -6.71
CA LEU A 133 -16.95 5.12 -5.64
C LEU A 133 -17.52 3.89 -4.91
N GLU A 134 -18.84 3.77 -4.80
CA GLU A 134 -19.50 2.57 -4.28
C GLU A 134 -19.31 1.38 -5.24
N GLN A 135 -19.46 1.60 -6.54
CA GLN A 135 -19.20 0.57 -7.55
C GLN A 135 -17.74 0.11 -7.53
N LEU A 136 -16.79 1.05 -7.59
CA LEU A 136 -15.35 0.73 -7.54
C LEU A 136 -14.99 0.01 -6.23
N GLY A 137 -15.66 0.33 -5.12
CA GLY A 137 -15.47 -0.36 -3.85
C GLY A 137 -15.89 -1.84 -3.92
N ALA A 138 -16.99 -2.14 -4.60
CA ALA A 138 -17.41 -3.53 -4.82
C ALA A 138 -16.41 -4.30 -5.71
N GLU A 139 -15.93 -3.67 -6.80
CA GLU A 139 -14.90 -4.24 -7.67
C GLU A 139 -13.59 -4.53 -6.90
N MET A 140 -13.19 -3.62 -6.01
CA MET A 140 -12.01 -3.80 -5.15
C MET A 140 -12.18 -4.95 -4.14
N ASP A 141 -13.35 -5.06 -3.51
CA ASP A 141 -13.63 -6.13 -2.54
C ASP A 141 -13.59 -7.52 -3.22
N GLU A 142 -14.09 -7.62 -4.45
CA GLU A 142 -14.02 -8.83 -5.28
C GLU A 142 -12.56 -9.17 -5.60
N LEU A 143 -11.78 -8.23 -6.17
CA LEU A 143 -10.38 -8.44 -6.51
C LEU A 143 -9.53 -8.82 -5.29
N LYS A 144 -9.76 -8.16 -4.14
CA LYS A 144 -9.09 -8.46 -2.87
C LYS A 144 -9.39 -9.88 -2.41
N SER A 145 -10.63 -10.33 -2.55
CA SER A 145 -11.06 -11.67 -2.16
C SER A 145 -10.45 -12.75 -3.05
N GLU A 146 -10.38 -12.52 -4.37
CA GLU A 146 -9.72 -13.42 -5.32
C GLU A 146 -8.23 -13.56 -5.04
N TYR A 147 -7.55 -12.43 -4.81
CA TYR A 147 -6.12 -12.43 -4.53
C TYR A 147 -5.80 -13.17 -3.22
N LYS A 148 -6.58 -12.95 -2.17
CA LYS A 148 -6.41 -13.67 -0.90
C LYS A 148 -6.58 -15.19 -1.06
N LYS A 149 -7.55 -15.64 -1.88
CA LYS A 149 -7.73 -17.05 -2.20
C LYS A 149 -6.52 -17.61 -2.97
N ALA A 150 -6.02 -16.89 -3.96
CA ALA A 150 -4.86 -17.29 -4.75
C ALA A 150 -3.59 -17.40 -3.89
N MET A 151 -3.34 -16.41 -3.02
CA MET A 151 -2.22 -16.44 -2.06
C MET A 151 -2.32 -17.62 -1.10
N SER A 152 -3.51 -17.90 -0.57
CA SER A 152 -3.73 -19.05 0.31
C SER A 152 -3.51 -20.38 -0.41
N ALA A 153 -3.92 -20.50 -1.67
CA ALA A 153 -3.73 -21.72 -2.46
C ALA A 153 -2.25 -21.94 -2.82
N SER A 154 -1.51 -20.87 -3.14
CA SER A 154 -0.07 -20.92 -3.40
C SER A 154 0.72 -21.34 -2.15
N HIS A 155 0.36 -20.80 -0.98
CA HIS A 155 1.02 -21.14 0.29
C HIS A 155 0.71 -22.56 0.80
N LEU A 156 -0.39 -23.18 0.35
CA LEU A 156 -0.70 -24.59 0.61
C LEU A 156 -0.01 -25.55 -0.36
N ALA A 157 0.49 -25.04 -1.49
CA ALA A 157 1.13 -25.83 -2.55
C ALA A 157 2.68 -25.81 -2.49
N ALA A 158 3.26 -24.96 -1.64
CA ALA A 158 4.70 -24.80 -1.42
C ALA A 158 5.12 -25.44 -0.08
#